data_AF-A0A535X6P9-F1
#
_entry.id   AF-A0A535X6P9-F1
#
_cell.length_a   1.000
_cell.length_b   1.000
_cell.length_c   1.000
_cell.angle_alpha   90.00
_cell.angle_beta   90.00
_cell.angle_gamma   90.00
#
_symmetry.space_group_name_H-M   'P 1'
#
loop_
_entity.id
_entity.type
_entity.pdbx_description
1 polymer ?
#
loop_
_entity_poly.entity_id
_entity_poly.type
_entity_poly.pdbx_seq_one_letter_code
_entity_poly.pdbx_strand_id
1 'polypeptide(L)'
;MGRRGLSLSDLVLSIADNKQMLGLRYAEWATRAPSLEADIAAAAMGLDDLGHSRVLYGCLEPLGADPRAPDRESDPAKLRNLAYFDEPWTEWSQFVAANAILDTAFTAMIESCVGGSVEVLQHRLRKMLLEERYHFLHGRSWLRSGIDDAPLRRAWREAIEWFGPPDGETATLHGEGKLAMGPAELRRRLEEQLEMKAPRVEIDWKAWDPLRRRGTPGAIDAHTFGMLRGLEEKKYAPPTAAKQAAS
;
A
#
# COMPACT_ATOMS: atom_id res chain seq x y z
N MET A 1 -12.09 -28.83 0.53
CA MET A 1 -12.02 -27.49 -0.11
C MET A 1 -10.58 -27.27 -0.54
N GLY A 2 -10.27 -27.40 -1.84
CA GLY A 2 -8.93 -27.12 -2.34
C GLY A 2 -8.59 -25.65 -2.12
N ARG A 3 -7.38 -25.35 -1.64
CA ARG A 3 -6.87 -23.97 -1.58
C ARG A 3 -7.00 -23.37 -2.98
N ARG A 4 -7.93 -22.43 -3.18
CA ARG A 4 -7.88 -21.54 -4.33
C ARG A 4 -6.52 -20.86 -4.27
N GLY A 5 -5.73 -20.96 -5.34
CA GLY A 5 -4.52 -20.16 -5.48
C GLY A 5 -4.89 -18.69 -5.38
N LEU A 6 -3.98 -17.88 -4.82
CA LEU A 6 -4.09 -16.43 -4.87
C LEU A 6 -4.34 -15.96 -6.30
N SER A 7 -5.22 -14.97 -6.45
CA SER A 7 -5.64 -14.44 -7.74
C SER A 7 -5.15 -13.01 -7.96
N LEU A 8 -5.23 -12.51 -9.19
CA LEU A 8 -4.90 -11.13 -9.51
C LEU A 8 -5.74 -10.12 -8.70
N SER A 9 -7.02 -10.43 -8.44
CA SER A 9 -7.85 -9.56 -7.60
C SER A 9 -7.37 -9.55 -6.15
N ASP A 10 -6.76 -10.63 -5.67
CA ASP A 10 -6.16 -10.65 -4.34
C ASP A 10 -4.97 -9.69 -4.22
N LEU A 11 -4.14 -9.65 -5.25
CA LEU A 11 -3.03 -8.70 -5.36
C LEU A 11 -3.54 -7.27 -5.47
N VAL A 12 -4.49 -6.99 -6.37
CA VAL A 12 -5.07 -5.65 -6.56
C VAL A 12 -5.71 -5.14 -5.26
N LEU A 13 -6.38 -6.01 -4.51
CA LEU A 13 -6.92 -5.66 -3.19
C LEU A 13 -5.81 -5.30 -2.19
N SER A 14 -4.69 -6.03 -2.19
CA SER A 14 -3.53 -5.67 -1.36
C SER A 14 -2.94 -4.31 -1.76
N ILE A 15 -2.86 -3.98 -3.06
CA ILE A 15 -2.42 -2.64 -3.51
C ILE A 15 -3.40 -1.58 -2.98
N ALA A 16 -4.72 -1.81 -3.11
CA ALA A 16 -5.75 -0.88 -2.67
C ALA A 16 -5.67 -0.61 -1.15
N ASP A 17 -5.57 -1.67 -0.34
CA ASP A 17 -5.46 -1.57 1.12
C ASP A 17 -4.19 -0.82 1.53
N ASN A 18 -3.06 -1.11 0.88
CA ASN A 18 -1.79 -0.41 1.17
C ASN A 18 -1.83 1.06 0.76
N LYS A 19 -2.40 1.41 -0.41
CA LYS A 19 -2.59 2.81 -0.82
C LYS A 19 -3.54 3.56 0.11
N GLN A 20 -4.60 2.92 0.59
CA GLN A 20 -5.50 3.54 1.57
C GLN A 20 -4.77 3.83 2.89
N MET A 21 -3.98 2.86 3.37
CA MET A 21 -3.17 3.04 4.58
C MET A 21 -2.11 4.12 4.41
N LEU A 22 -1.44 4.16 3.25
CA LEU A 22 -0.43 5.14 2.95
C LEU A 22 -1.02 6.56 2.92
N GLY A 23 -2.18 6.73 2.25
CA GLY A 23 -2.90 7.98 2.23
C GLY A 23 -3.32 8.47 3.62
N LEU A 24 -3.78 7.55 4.49
CA LEU A 24 -4.09 7.86 5.89
C LEU A 24 -2.84 8.30 6.66
N ARG A 25 -1.74 7.54 6.57
CA ARG A 25 -0.49 7.88 7.27
C ARG A 25 0.11 9.19 6.76
N TYR A 26 0.03 9.50 5.48
CA TYR A 26 0.44 10.81 4.97
C TYR A 26 -0.42 11.94 5.53
N ALA A 27 -1.74 11.76 5.60
CA ALA A 27 -2.65 12.77 6.15
C ALA A 27 -2.39 13.07 7.64
N GLU A 28 -1.98 12.08 8.44
CA GLU A 28 -1.57 12.28 9.84
C GLU A 28 -0.38 13.24 10.00
N TRP A 29 0.45 13.37 8.94
CA TRP A 29 1.63 14.22 8.92
C TRP A 29 1.39 15.59 8.27
N ALA A 30 0.18 15.91 7.85
CA ALA A 30 -0.17 17.20 7.21
C ALA A 30 -0.02 18.44 8.12
N THR A 31 0.32 18.26 9.40
CA THR A 31 0.52 19.34 10.40
C THR A 31 1.68 19.06 11.37
N ARG A 32 2.50 18.06 11.05
CA ARG A 32 3.53 17.50 11.95
C ARG A 32 4.86 17.28 11.25
N ALA A 33 4.94 17.58 9.95
CA ALA A 33 6.15 17.45 9.16
C ALA A 33 7.19 18.49 9.61
N PRO A 34 8.47 18.31 9.26
CA PRO A 34 9.55 19.19 9.71
C PRO A 34 9.51 20.61 9.12
N SER A 35 8.68 20.85 8.10
CA SER A 35 8.47 22.17 7.51
C SER A 35 7.06 22.30 6.93
N LEU A 36 6.62 23.54 6.69
CA LEU A 36 5.32 23.82 6.09
C LEU A 36 5.19 23.23 4.67
N GLU A 37 6.28 23.26 3.90
CA GLU A 37 6.31 22.64 2.57
C GLU A 37 6.14 21.13 2.65
N ALA A 38 6.72 20.50 3.68
CA ALA A 38 6.57 19.07 3.93
C ALA A 38 5.15 18.73 4.41
N ASP A 39 4.51 19.59 5.21
CA ASP A 39 3.09 19.46 5.60
C ASP A 39 2.17 19.49 4.37
N ILE A 40 2.39 20.46 3.47
CA ILE A 40 1.62 20.59 2.22
C ILE A 40 1.84 19.37 1.33
N ALA A 41 3.08 18.90 1.20
CA ALA A 41 3.39 17.70 0.42
C ALA A 41 2.71 16.45 1.01
N ALA A 42 2.75 16.27 2.33
CA ALA A 42 2.09 15.17 3.02
C ALA A 42 0.56 15.19 2.81
N ALA A 43 -0.07 16.37 2.91
CA ALA A 43 -1.50 16.52 2.63
C ALA A 43 -1.86 16.18 1.17
N ALA A 44 -1.06 16.66 0.21
CA ALA A 44 -1.27 16.40 -1.22
C ALA A 44 -1.15 14.90 -1.54
N MET A 45 -0.06 14.26 -1.13
CA MET A 45 0.15 12.82 -1.36
C MET A 45 -0.92 11.98 -0.65
N GLY A 46 -1.35 12.40 0.56
CA GLY A 46 -2.43 11.74 1.29
C GLY A 46 -3.75 11.75 0.52
N LEU A 47 -4.11 12.89 -0.09
CA LEU A 47 -5.30 13.00 -0.93
C LEU A 47 -5.20 12.11 -2.17
N ASP A 48 -4.06 12.13 -2.86
CA ASP A 48 -3.81 11.35 -4.07
C ASP A 48 -3.93 9.86 -3.77
N ASP A 49 -3.29 9.35 -2.71
CA ASP A 49 -3.32 7.92 -2.37
C ASP A 49 -4.70 7.41 -1.87
N LEU A 50 -5.47 8.28 -1.22
CA LEU A 50 -6.89 8.00 -0.95
C LEU A 50 -7.73 7.99 -2.24
N GLY A 51 -7.34 8.74 -3.28
CA GLY A 51 -7.90 8.65 -4.62
C GLY A 51 -7.51 7.34 -5.31
N HIS A 52 -6.22 7.00 -5.28
CA HIS A 52 -5.63 5.80 -5.85
C HIS A 52 -6.28 4.52 -5.32
N SER A 53 -6.44 4.42 -4.00
CA SER A 53 -7.12 3.29 -3.37
C SER A 53 -8.56 3.13 -3.87
N ARG A 54 -9.33 4.20 -4.03
CA ARG A 54 -10.69 4.15 -4.60
C ARG A 54 -10.71 3.64 -6.05
N VAL A 55 -9.75 4.08 -6.87
CA VAL A 55 -9.60 3.59 -8.25
C VAL A 55 -9.28 2.08 -8.26
N LEU A 56 -8.36 1.64 -7.41
CA LEU A 56 -7.98 0.23 -7.27
C LEU A 56 -9.14 -0.63 -6.77
N TYR A 57 -9.88 -0.18 -5.76
CA TYR A 57 -11.11 -0.87 -5.32
C TYR A 57 -12.14 -0.98 -6.45
N GLY A 58 -12.29 0.07 -7.26
CA GLY A 58 -13.15 0.06 -8.43
C GLY A 58 -12.69 -0.86 -9.57
N CYS A 59 -11.48 -1.43 -9.50
CA CYS A 59 -11.02 -2.45 -10.44
C CYS A 59 -11.42 -3.88 -10.02
N LEU A 60 -11.84 -4.11 -8.78
CA LEU A 60 -12.06 -5.45 -8.25
C LEU A 60 -13.32 -6.14 -8.78
N GLU A 61 -14.42 -5.41 -8.95
CA GLU A 61 -15.66 -5.96 -9.51
C GLU A 61 -15.45 -6.54 -10.92
N PRO A 62 -14.81 -5.83 -11.87
CA PRO A 62 -14.42 -6.41 -13.17
C PRO A 62 -13.49 -7.63 -13.09
N LEU A 63 -12.77 -7.79 -11.98
CA LEU A 63 -11.93 -8.97 -11.71
C LEU A 63 -12.67 -10.08 -10.94
N GLY A 64 -13.99 -9.93 -10.72
CA GLY A 64 -14.83 -10.90 -10.04
C GLY A 64 -14.67 -10.93 -8.52
N ALA A 65 -14.20 -9.83 -7.91
CA ALA A 65 -14.03 -9.70 -6.46
C ALA A 65 -14.85 -8.54 -5.89
N ASP A 66 -15.37 -8.73 -4.68
CA ASP A 66 -16.08 -7.68 -3.93
C ASP A 66 -15.17 -7.10 -2.82
N PRO A 67 -14.80 -5.81 -2.90
CA PRO A 67 -14.01 -5.17 -1.84
C PRO A 67 -14.75 -4.94 -0.52
N ARG A 68 -16.09 -5.06 -0.50
CA ARG A 68 -16.96 -4.69 0.61
C ARG A 68 -17.51 -5.90 1.38
N ALA A 69 -16.74 -6.98 1.44
CA ALA A 69 -17.12 -8.14 2.22
C ALA A 69 -17.36 -7.73 3.70
N PRO A 70 -18.48 -8.16 4.35
CA PRO A 70 -18.83 -7.72 5.71
C PRO A 70 -17.77 -8.01 6.78
N ASP A 71 -16.94 -9.03 6.57
CA ASP A 71 -15.85 -9.36 7.49
C ASP A 71 -14.76 -8.27 7.50
N ARG A 72 -14.57 -7.55 6.40
CA ARG A 72 -13.62 -6.42 6.32
C ARG A 72 -14.07 -5.20 7.13
N GLU A 73 -15.37 -5.04 7.36
CA GLU A 73 -15.89 -3.96 8.21
C GLU A 73 -15.82 -4.28 9.71
N SER A 74 -15.65 -5.55 10.07
CA SER A 74 -15.70 -6.03 11.46
C SER A 74 -14.36 -6.53 11.99
N ASP A 75 -13.44 -6.97 11.13
CA ASP A 75 -12.15 -7.55 11.51
C ASP A 75 -10.98 -6.86 10.77
N PRO A 76 -10.11 -6.09 11.48
CA PRO A 76 -8.98 -5.41 10.84
C PRO A 76 -7.94 -6.39 10.27
N ALA A 77 -7.92 -7.66 10.68
CA ALA A 77 -7.03 -8.67 10.11
C ALA A 77 -7.41 -9.06 8.67
N LYS A 78 -8.59 -8.62 8.19
CA LYS A 78 -9.03 -8.80 6.80
C LYS A 78 -8.47 -7.76 5.83
N LEU A 79 -7.84 -6.70 6.35
CA LEU A 79 -7.06 -5.76 5.54
C LEU A 79 -5.70 -6.35 5.18
N ARG A 80 -5.29 -6.15 3.93
CA ARG A 80 -4.09 -6.74 3.31
C ARG A 80 -2.94 -5.74 3.23
N ASN A 81 -2.88 -4.85 4.22
CA ASN A 81 -1.82 -3.87 4.38
C ASN A 81 -0.56 -4.50 4.98
N LEU A 82 0.58 -3.90 4.63
CA LEU A 82 1.87 -4.16 5.25
C LEU A 82 1.86 -3.84 6.75
N ALA A 83 2.70 -4.57 7.50
CA ALA A 83 2.86 -4.37 8.94
C ALA A 83 3.44 -2.98 9.26
N TYR A 84 4.13 -2.35 8.32
CA TYR A 84 4.62 -0.97 8.39
C TYR A 84 3.53 0.05 8.71
N PHE A 85 2.27 -0.28 8.41
CA PHE A 85 1.12 0.57 8.65
C PHE A 85 0.27 0.16 9.86
N ASP A 86 0.60 -0.94 10.54
CA ASP A 86 -0.21 -1.46 11.65
C ASP A 86 -0.34 -0.44 12.79
N GLU A 87 0.67 0.41 12.99
CA GLU A 87 0.70 1.48 13.99
C GLU A 87 1.01 2.85 13.35
N PRO A 88 0.57 3.97 13.97
CA PRO A 88 0.93 5.32 13.53
C PRO A 88 2.45 5.54 13.56
N TRP A 89 2.94 6.33 12.61
CA TRP A 89 4.35 6.72 12.57
C TRP A 89 4.63 7.82 13.59
N THR A 90 5.65 7.61 14.41
CA THR A 90 6.05 8.54 15.46
C THR A 90 7.21 9.44 15.04
N GLU A 91 7.92 9.08 13.97
CA GLU A 91 9.13 9.78 13.49
C GLU A 91 9.04 10.08 11.99
N TRP A 92 9.61 11.21 11.57
CA TRP A 92 9.62 11.62 10.16
C TRP A 92 10.42 10.65 9.28
N SER A 93 11.44 10.01 9.83
CA SER A 93 12.22 8.98 9.15
C SER A 93 11.34 7.79 8.69
N GLN A 94 10.28 7.47 9.44
CA GLN A 94 9.32 6.43 9.04
C GLN A 94 8.48 6.85 7.84
N PHE A 95 8.03 8.11 7.81
CA PHE A 95 7.34 8.70 6.67
C PHE A 95 8.22 8.65 5.42
N VAL A 96 9.47 9.13 5.54
CA VAL A 96 10.39 9.18 4.39
C VAL A 96 10.72 7.77 3.90
N ALA A 97 10.94 6.80 4.79
CA ALA A 97 11.18 5.41 4.40
C ALA A 97 9.97 4.79 3.68
N ALA A 98 8.75 5.04 4.14
CA ALA A 98 7.54 4.59 3.45
C ALA A 98 7.40 5.25 2.07
N ASN A 99 7.53 6.57 1.99
CA ASN A 99 7.39 7.31 0.74
C ASN A 99 8.48 6.97 -0.28
N ALA A 100 9.73 6.82 0.15
CA ALA A 100 10.79 6.47 -0.77
C ALA A 100 10.74 4.99 -1.20
N ILE A 101 10.51 4.06 -0.27
CA ILE A 101 10.65 2.62 -0.56
C ILE A 101 9.31 1.96 -0.85
N LEU A 102 8.35 2.05 0.08
CA LEU A 102 7.09 1.31 -0.03
C LEU A 102 6.21 1.88 -1.14
N ASP A 103 6.09 3.20 -1.20
CA ASP A 103 5.31 3.88 -2.23
C ASP A 103 5.84 3.53 -3.63
N THR A 104 7.16 3.68 -3.85
CA THR A 104 7.83 3.28 -5.09
C THR A 104 7.67 1.79 -5.41
N ALA A 105 7.65 0.91 -4.39
CA ALA A 105 7.39 -0.52 -4.58
C ALA A 105 5.95 -0.78 -5.06
N PHE A 106 4.97 -0.07 -4.50
CA PHE A 106 3.58 -0.12 -4.95
C PHE A 106 3.46 0.42 -6.38
N THR A 107 4.12 1.56 -6.68
CA THR A 107 4.19 2.12 -8.03
C THR A 107 4.76 1.10 -9.00
N ALA A 108 5.84 0.39 -8.67
CA ALA A 108 6.42 -0.64 -9.53
C ALA A 108 5.45 -1.80 -9.80
N MET A 109 4.67 -2.24 -8.81
CA MET A 109 3.63 -3.26 -9.02
C MET A 109 2.49 -2.72 -9.88
N ILE A 110 2.10 -1.46 -9.70
CA ILE A 110 1.12 -0.79 -10.56
C ILE A 110 1.61 -0.71 -12.01
N GLU A 111 2.86 -0.32 -12.24
CA GLU A 111 3.51 -0.34 -13.55
C GLU A 111 3.45 -1.75 -14.16
N SER A 112 3.69 -2.78 -13.35
CA SER A 112 3.56 -4.19 -13.77
C SER A 112 2.13 -4.53 -14.21
N CYS A 113 1.11 -4.09 -13.47
CA CYS A 113 -0.30 -4.25 -13.83
C CYS A 113 -0.65 -3.53 -15.14
N VAL A 114 -0.12 -2.30 -15.33
CA VAL A 114 -0.36 -1.50 -16.55
C VAL A 114 0.34 -2.09 -17.77
N GLY A 115 1.51 -2.71 -17.58
CA GLY A 115 2.25 -3.40 -18.64
C GLY A 115 1.75 -4.82 -18.93
N GLY A 116 0.97 -5.42 -18.03
CA GLY A 116 0.41 -6.76 -18.18
C GLY A 116 -0.80 -6.80 -19.11
N SER A 117 -1.42 -7.97 -19.28
CA SER A 117 -2.49 -8.22 -20.28
C SER A 117 -3.91 -7.85 -19.84
N VAL A 118 -4.11 -7.33 -18.63
CA VAL A 118 -5.45 -7.13 -18.06
C VAL A 118 -5.99 -5.72 -18.31
N GLU A 119 -6.89 -5.60 -19.29
CA GLU A 119 -7.37 -4.33 -19.85
C GLU A 119 -7.90 -3.33 -18.81
N VAL A 120 -8.69 -3.79 -17.83
CA VAL A 120 -9.25 -2.91 -16.79
C VAL A 120 -8.15 -2.21 -15.99
N LEU A 121 -7.05 -2.91 -15.70
CA LEU A 121 -5.92 -2.36 -14.96
C LEU A 121 -5.10 -1.43 -15.86
N GLN A 122 -4.86 -1.81 -17.11
CA GLN A 122 -4.18 -0.95 -18.08
C GLN A 122 -4.89 0.41 -18.24
N HIS A 123 -6.21 0.42 -18.33
CA HIS A 123 -6.96 1.65 -18.54
C HIS A 123 -7.04 2.51 -17.28
N ARG A 124 -7.41 1.90 -16.14
CA ARG A 124 -7.73 2.65 -14.92
C ARG A 124 -6.49 3.13 -14.16
N LEU A 125 -5.37 2.42 -14.24
CA LEU A 125 -4.19 2.72 -13.42
C LEU A 125 -3.17 3.64 -14.11
N ARG A 126 -3.31 3.94 -15.41
CA ARG A 126 -2.38 4.82 -16.14
C ARG A 126 -2.29 6.24 -15.57
N LYS A 127 -3.41 6.83 -15.17
CA LYS A 127 -3.43 8.19 -14.61
C LYS A 127 -2.68 8.27 -13.28
N MET A 128 -2.88 7.26 -12.44
CA MET A 128 -2.22 7.15 -11.13
C MET A 128 -0.70 7.20 -11.27
N LEU A 129 -0.10 6.54 -12.27
CA LEU A 129 1.35 6.59 -12.50
C LEU A 129 1.89 8.01 -12.79
N LEU A 130 1.07 8.93 -13.28
CA LEU A 130 1.49 10.33 -13.48
C LEU A 130 1.57 11.09 -12.15
N GLU A 131 0.64 10.81 -11.23
CA GLU A 131 0.55 11.42 -9.89
C GLU A 131 1.69 10.88 -8.99
N GLU A 132 1.95 9.58 -9.04
CA GLU A 132 3.03 8.88 -8.32
C GLU A 132 4.44 9.43 -8.64
N ARG A 133 4.64 10.05 -9.80
CA ARG A 133 5.91 10.69 -10.14
C ARG A 133 6.28 11.79 -9.15
N TYR A 134 5.30 12.54 -8.64
CA TYR A 134 5.55 13.56 -7.62
C TYR A 134 5.99 12.92 -6.30
N HIS A 135 5.31 11.83 -5.88
CA HIS A 135 5.62 11.09 -4.65
C HIS A 135 7.06 10.57 -4.68
N PHE A 136 7.46 9.97 -5.80
CA PHE A 136 8.82 9.47 -6.02
C PHE A 136 9.87 10.58 -5.90
N LEU A 137 9.64 11.73 -6.53
CA LEU A 137 10.58 12.86 -6.46
C LEU A 137 10.70 13.41 -5.04
N HIS A 138 9.60 13.51 -4.31
CA HIS A 138 9.57 13.91 -2.90
C HIS A 138 10.37 12.94 -2.03
N GLY A 139 10.04 11.65 -2.08
CA GLY A 139 10.72 10.61 -1.28
C GLY A 139 12.20 10.50 -1.58
N ARG A 140 12.58 10.54 -2.87
CA ARG A 140 14.00 10.53 -3.29
C ARG A 140 14.76 11.75 -2.81
N SER A 141 14.14 12.93 -2.80
CA SER A 141 14.76 14.15 -2.29
C SER A 141 15.10 14.02 -0.80
N TRP A 142 14.15 13.55 0.00
CA TRP A 142 14.38 13.34 1.44
C TRP A 142 15.37 12.22 1.74
N LEU A 143 15.33 11.13 0.96
CA LEU A 143 16.29 10.03 1.12
C LEU A 143 17.73 10.50 0.89
N ARG A 144 17.96 11.41 -0.06
CA ARG A 144 19.28 12.04 -0.31
C ARG A 144 19.73 12.96 0.81
N SER A 145 18.81 13.55 1.57
CA SER A 145 19.13 14.35 2.77
C SER A 145 19.58 13.48 3.95
N GLY A 146 19.33 12.16 3.89
CA GLY A 146 19.67 11.19 4.93
C GLY A 146 18.56 11.00 5.96
N ILE A 147 18.31 9.74 6.32
CA ILE A 147 17.39 9.33 7.41
C ILE A 147 17.98 8.17 8.19
N ASP A 148 17.39 7.85 9.33
CA ASP A 148 17.76 6.69 10.13
C ASP A 148 17.63 5.38 9.35
N ASP A 149 18.61 4.49 9.53
CA ASP A 149 18.68 3.24 8.77
C ASP A 149 17.63 2.22 9.22
N ALA A 150 17.12 2.30 10.46
CA ALA A 150 16.18 1.31 10.98
C ALA A 150 14.81 1.33 10.26
N PRO A 151 14.12 2.48 10.10
CA PRO A 151 12.92 2.57 9.26
C PRO A 151 13.19 2.16 7.81
N LEU A 152 14.33 2.58 7.25
CA LEU A 152 14.70 2.28 5.86
C LEU A 152 14.87 0.77 5.62
N ARG A 153 15.64 0.08 6.48
CA ARG A 153 15.82 -1.39 6.40
C ARG A 153 14.50 -2.13 6.56
N ARG A 154 13.61 -1.66 7.44
CA ARG A 154 12.28 -2.24 7.63
C ARG A 154 11.44 -2.09 6.36
N ALA A 155 11.40 -0.90 5.78
CA ALA A 155 10.66 -0.64 4.54
C ALA A 155 11.18 -1.50 3.37
N TRP A 156 12.49 -1.66 3.21
CA TRP A 156 13.07 -2.56 2.21
C TRP A 156 12.68 -4.02 2.42
N ARG A 157 12.74 -4.52 3.65
CA ARG A 157 12.30 -5.89 3.97
C ARG A 157 10.84 -6.08 3.59
N GLU A 158 9.95 -5.20 4.06
CA GLU A 158 8.52 -5.34 3.82
C GLU A 158 8.16 -5.18 2.34
N ALA A 159 8.87 -4.33 1.56
CA ALA A 159 8.70 -4.26 0.10
C ALA A 159 9.07 -5.57 -0.60
N ILE A 160 10.18 -6.21 -0.22
CA ILE A 160 10.63 -7.49 -0.81
C ILE A 160 9.68 -8.63 -0.41
N GLU A 161 9.26 -8.69 0.86
CA GLU A 161 8.22 -9.61 1.32
C GLU A 161 6.92 -9.41 0.56
N TRP A 162 6.56 -8.17 0.27
CA TRP A 162 5.35 -7.83 -0.46
C TRP A 162 5.40 -8.19 -1.94
N PHE A 163 6.57 -8.17 -2.60
CA PHE A 163 6.71 -8.72 -3.95
C PHE A 163 6.50 -10.23 -4.01
N GLY A 164 6.66 -10.92 -2.87
CA GLY A 164 6.39 -12.35 -2.72
C GLY A 164 7.56 -13.27 -3.11
N PRO A 165 7.38 -14.59 -2.95
CA PRO A 165 8.45 -15.55 -3.19
C PRO A 165 8.86 -15.62 -4.68
N PRO A 166 10.11 -15.97 -5.01
CA PRO A 166 10.61 -16.03 -6.39
C PRO A 166 9.79 -16.95 -7.33
N ASP A 167 9.19 -18.00 -6.79
CA ASP A 167 8.32 -18.98 -7.45
C ASP A 167 6.86 -18.89 -6.97
N GLY A 168 6.51 -17.76 -6.36
CA GLY A 168 5.18 -17.50 -5.79
C GLY A 168 4.12 -17.06 -6.80
N GLU A 169 2.99 -16.61 -6.28
CA GLU A 169 1.86 -16.14 -7.09
C GLU A 169 2.25 -15.02 -8.06
N THR A 170 3.11 -14.08 -7.65
CA THR A 170 3.48 -12.95 -8.51
C THR A 170 4.33 -13.42 -9.70
N ALA A 171 5.16 -14.45 -9.49
CA ALA A 171 5.88 -15.11 -10.58
C ALA A 171 4.92 -15.86 -11.52
N THR A 172 3.91 -16.54 -10.96
CA THR A 172 2.86 -17.19 -11.76
C THR A 172 2.07 -16.18 -12.60
N LEU A 173 1.59 -15.09 -12.01
CA LEU A 173 0.86 -14.04 -12.74
C LEU A 173 1.72 -13.39 -13.83
N HIS A 174 3.03 -13.25 -13.58
CA HIS A 174 3.97 -12.79 -14.59
C HIS A 174 4.12 -13.79 -15.73
N GLY A 175 4.29 -15.08 -15.44
CA GLY A 175 4.36 -16.15 -16.45
C GLY A 175 3.08 -16.29 -17.27
N GLU A 176 1.92 -15.96 -16.69
CA GLU A 176 0.62 -15.87 -17.39
C GLU A 176 0.44 -14.57 -18.20
N GLY A 177 1.40 -13.64 -18.14
CA GLY A 177 1.35 -12.35 -18.81
C GLY A 177 0.40 -11.32 -18.19
N LYS A 178 -0.23 -11.64 -17.05
CA LYS A 178 -1.13 -10.71 -16.32
C LYS A 178 -0.36 -9.57 -15.67
N LEU A 179 0.92 -9.79 -15.36
CA LEU A 179 1.87 -8.82 -14.85
C LEU A 179 3.08 -8.73 -15.79
N ALA A 180 3.57 -7.53 -16.09
CA ALA A 180 4.77 -7.35 -16.91
C ALA A 180 6.08 -7.72 -16.18
N MET A 181 6.07 -7.71 -14.85
CA MET A 181 7.23 -7.92 -13.99
C MET A 181 6.93 -8.99 -12.93
N GLY A 182 7.84 -9.96 -12.78
CA GLY A 182 7.86 -10.90 -11.66
C GLY A 182 8.59 -10.34 -10.43
N PRO A 183 8.74 -11.13 -9.34
CA PRO A 183 9.36 -10.66 -8.09
C PRO A 183 10.78 -10.10 -8.26
N ALA A 184 11.61 -10.73 -9.10
CA ALA A 184 12.99 -10.29 -9.34
C ALA A 184 13.04 -8.99 -10.16
N GLU A 185 12.17 -8.87 -11.18
CA GLU A 185 12.00 -7.68 -12.00
C GLU A 185 11.53 -6.50 -11.16
N LEU A 186 10.54 -6.71 -10.28
CA LEU A 186 10.02 -5.69 -9.37
C LEU A 186 11.10 -5.18 -8.41
N ARG A 187 11.89 -6.10 -7.82
CA ARG A 187 13.03 -5.72 -6.98
C ARG A 187 14.06 -4.92 -7.75
N ARG A 188 14.42 -5.36 -8.96
CA ARG A 188 15.38 -4.64 -9.82
C ARG A 188 14.85 -3.25 -10.21
N ARG A 189 13.57 -3.15 -10.57
CA ARG A 189 12.90 -1.88 -10.89
C ARG A 189 12.96 -0.90 -9.73
N LEU A 190 12.71 -1.37 -8.51
CA LEU A 190 12.82 -0.57 -7.29
C LEU A 190 14.26 -0.08 -7.04
N GLU A 191 15.25 -0.96 -7.18
CA GLU A 191 16.67 -0.59 -7.08
C GLU A 191 17.08 0.47 -8.12
N GLU A 192 16.63 0.30 -9.36
CA GLU A 192 16.90 1.22 -10.46
C GLU A 192 16.26 2.60 -10.25
N GLN A 193 15.01 2.65 -9.79
CA GLN A 193 14.35 3.93 -9.48
C GLN A 193 15.06 4.68 -8.38
N LEU A 194 15.46 3.98 -7.32
CA LEU A 194 16.07 4.61 -6.16
C LEU A 194 17.57 4.85 -6.32
N GLU A 195 18.19 4.33 -7.38
CA GLU A 195 19.64 4.34 -7.58
C GLU A 195 20.38 3.71 -6.38
N MET A 196 19.75 2.70 -5.76
CA MET A 196 20.18 2.10 -4.50
C MET A 196 20.00 0.58 -4.54
N LYS A 197 20.98 -0.16 -4.04
CA LYS A 197 20.86 -1.62 -3.88
C LYS A 197 20.03 -1.98 -2.66
N ALA A 198 19.11 -2.90 -2.86
CA ALA A 198 18.33 -3.43 -1.76
C ALA A 198 19.25 -4.20 -0.80
N PRO A 199 19.06 -4.06 0.52
CA PRO A 199 19.83 -4.85 1.49
C PRO A 199 19.58 -6.35 1.27
N ARG A 200 20.51 -7.18 1.75
CA ARG A 200 20.28 -8.62 1.81
C ARG A 200 19.21 -8.88 2.88
N VAL A 201 18.11 -9.49 2.48
CA VAL A 201 16.99 -9.83 3.35
C VAL A 201 16.75 -11.34 3.25
N GLU A 202 16.77 -12.02 4.40
CA GLU A 202 16.34 -13.41 4.50
C GLU A 202 14.89 -13.42 4.99
N ILE A 203 14.03 -14.12 4.24
CA ILE A 203 12.58 -14.20 4.45
C ILE A 203 12.20 -15.67 4.62
N ASP A 204 11.47 -15.97 5.69
CA ASP A 204 10.86 -17.29 5.87
C ASP A 204 9.53 -17.38 5.11
N TRP A 205 9.60 -17.83 3.86
CA TRP A 205 8.42 -18.01 3.02
C TRP A 205 7.42 -19.05 3.54
N LYS A 206 7.80 -19.90 4.53
CA LYS A 206 6.86 -20.83 5.16
C LYS A 206 5.94 -20.13 6.16
N ALA A 207 6.44 -19.07 6.82
CA ALA A 207 5.68 -18.26 7.77
C ALA A 207 5.00 -17.04 7.12
N TRP A 208 5.34 -16.73 5.87
CA TRP A 208 4.78 -15.62 5.11
C TRP A 208 3.28 -15.81 4.83
N ASP A 209 2.47 -14.77 5.07
CA ASP A 209 1.05 -14.75 4.75
C ASP A 209 0.86 -14.38 3.27
N PRO A 210 0.39 -15.30 2.41
CA PRO A 210 0.21 -15.03 0.98
C PRO A 210 -0.89 -14.00 0.68
N LEU A 211 -1.95 -13.94 1.49
CA LEU A 211 -3.07 -13.01 1.24
C LEU A 211 -2.69 -11.59 1.63
N ARG A 212 -2.01 -11.44 2.77
CA ARG A 212 -1.61 -10.12 3.30
C ARG A 212 -0.22 -9.69 2.87
N ARG A 213 0.53 -10.62 2.24
CA ARG A 213 1.84 -10.42 1.62
C ARG A 213 2.88 -9.86 2.59
N ARG A 214 2.93 -10.44 3.79
CA ARG A 214 3.82 -9.99 4.89
C ARG A 214 4.28 -11.16 5.76
N GLY A 215 5.48 -11.07 6.32
CA GLY A 215 6.02 -12.07 7.25
C GLY A 215 5.57 -11.89 8.70
N THR A 216 5.15 -10.68 9.08
CA THR A 216 4.81 -10.34 10.46
C THR A 216 3.29 -10.43 10.71
N PRO A 217 2.84 -11.20 11.73
CA PRO A 217 1.43 -11.24 12.12
C PRO A 217 1.00 -9.90 12.75
N GLY A 218 -0.30 -9.68 12.91
CA GLY A 218 -0.85 -8.45 13.50
C GLY A 218 -2.03 -7.90 12.71
N ALA A 219 -2.47 -6.70 13.03
CA ALA A 219 -3.44 -5.93 12.26
C ALA A 219 -3.31 -4.46 12.66
N ILE A 220 -3.92 -3.56 11.91
CA ILE A 220 -3.98 -2.16 12.30
C ILE A 220 -4.64 -2.00 13.68
N ASP A 221 -4.15 -1.03 14.44
CA ASP A 221 -4.70 -0.72 15.75
C ASP A 221 -6.18 -0.31 15.69
N ALA A 222 -6.87 -0.40 16.83
CA ALA A 222 -8.31 -0.15 16.91
C ALA A 222 -8.70 1.29 16.53
N HIS A 223 -7.83 2.27 16.82
CA HIS A 223 -8.09 3.67 16.51
C HIS A 223 -7.98 3.91 15.00
N THR A 224 -6.91 3.43 14.37
CA THR A 224 -6.74 3.44 12.91
C THR A 224 -7.91 2.75 12.21
N PHE A 225 -8.36 1.60 12.70
CA PHE A 225 -9.52 0.90 12.14
C PHE A 225 -10.84 1.66 12.36
N GLY A 226 -10.96 2.43 13.45
CA GLY A 226 -12.05 3.37 13.69
C GLY A 226 -12.07 4.51 12.68
N MET A 227 -10.91 5.11 12.38
CA MET A 227 -10.76 6.19 11.41
C MET A 227 -11.18 5.76 10.00
N LEU A 228 -10.70 4.59 9.53
CA LEU A 228 -11.05 4.06 8.20
C LEU A 228 -12.56 3.87 8.00
N ARG A 229 -13.29 3.60 9.08
CA ARG A 229 -14.76 3.39 9.07
C ARG A 229 -15.54 4.66 9.39
N GLY A 230 -14.87 5.82 9.53
CA GLY A 230 -15.48 7.08 9.92
C GLY A 230 -16.11 7.07 11.31
N LEU A 231 -15.78 6.06 12.15
CA LEU A 231 -16.32 5.95 13.51
C LEU A 231 -15.72 7.02 14.42
N GLU A 232 -14.48 7.42 14.15
CA GLU A 232 -13.81 8.49 14.88
C GLU A 232 -14.39 9.87 14.56
N GLU A 233 -14.98 10.07 13.38
CA GLU A 233 -15.60 11.35 13.00
C GLU A 233 -16.96 11.57 13.67
N LYS A 234 -17.62 10.49 14.14
CA LYS A 234 -18.92 10.57 14.80
C LYS A 234 -18.91 11.49 16.02
N LYS A 235 -17.76 11.65 16.70
CA LYS A 235 -17.61 12.57 17.84
C LYS A 235 -17.70 14.05 17.46
N TYR A 236 -17.50 14.38 16.19
CA TYR A 236 -17.60 15.75 15.66
C TYR A 236 -18.93 16.00 14.93
N ALA A 237 -19.76 14.96 14.72
CA ALA A 237 -21.05 15.11 14.07
C ALA A 237 -22.06 15.85 14.97
N PRO A 238 -22.87 16.77 14.42
CA PRO A 238 -23.90 17.45 15.19
C PRO A 238 -24.94 16.45 15.75
N PRO A 239 -25.53 16.71 16.94
CA PRO A 239 -26.38 15.76 17.67
C PRO A 239 -27.61 15.23 16.89
N THR A 240 -28.04 15.93 15.84
CA THR A 240 -29.19 15.57 15.00
C THR A 240 -28.94 14.38 14.07
N ALA A 241 -27.68 14.03 13.78
CA ALA A 241 -27.34 12.88 12.92
C ALA A 241 -27.43 11.52 13.66
N ALA A 242 -27.42 11.51 14.99
CA ALA A 242 -27.44 10.28 15.79
C ALA A 242 -28.81 9.57 15.84
N LYS A 243 -29.90 10.26 15.46
CA LYS A 243 -31.27 9.70 15.52
C LYS A 243 -31.74 9.00 14.24
N GLN A 244 -31.06 9.15 13.12
CA GLN A 244 -31.48 8.56 11.83
C GLN A 244 -30.80 7.22 11.50
N ALA A 245 -29.79 6.80 12.28
CA ALA A 245 -29.09 5.53 12.06
C ALA A 245 -29.57 4.38 12.98
N ALA A 246 -30.65 4.59 13.75
CA ALA A 246 -31.24 3.62 14.66
C ALA A 246 -32.73 3.35 14.36
N SER A 247 -33.16 3.55 13.10
CA SER A 247 -34.49 3.19 12.61
C SER A 247 -34.38 2.38 11.34
#